data_AF-A0A2N2ACD0-F1
#
_entry.id   AF-A0A2N2ACD0-F1
#
_cell.length_a   1.000
_cell.length_b   1.000
_cell.length_c   1.000
_cell.angle_alpha   90.00
_cell.angle_beta   90.00
_cell.angle_gamma   90.00
#
_symmetry.space_group_name_H-M   'P 1'
#
loop_
_entity.id
_entity.type
_entity.pdbx_description
1 polymer ?
#
loop_
_entity_poly.entity_id
_entity_poly.type
_entity_poly.pdbx_seq_one_letter_code
_entity_poly.pdbx_strand_id
1 'polypeptide(L)'
;MRKARFSGVILSLIILVLTGMMLVSGCKTAPDKDQEKISSLQNEVNSLKKETSDLKAENSDLKGKVADSEMKEVTVYFIGSTPTNFYLVPEKREVPAGSDLKKAALEELIKGPYYASELQPVLPKGAKLLGLKVEGGLATVDFNSATQKNLNVGSSGEALVLASIANTLTEFPEVKEVQILIEGKKLDSLAGHVDISKPLIRNEQAMKK
;
A
#
# COMPACT_ATOMS: atom_id res chain seq x y z
N MET A 1 -38.14 61.17 -24.21
CA MET A 1 -38.10 60.40 -22.93
C MET A 1 -36.98 60.96 -22.06
N ARG A 2 -37.30 61.54 -20.90
CA ARG A 2 -36.35 62.24 -20.00
C ARG A 2 -35.73 61.25 -19.01
N LYS A 3 -34.40 61.35 -18.83
CA LYS A 3 -33.56 60.58 -17.91
C LYS A 3 -33.78 61.06 -16.46
N ALA A 4 -33.88 60.15 -15.49
CA ALA A 4 -33.76 60.46 -14.07
C ALA A 4 -32.60 59.66 -13.47
N ARG A 5 -31.68 60.39 -12.82
CA ARG A 5 -30.41 59.92 -12.26
C ARG A 5 -30.63 59.57 -10.79
N PHE A 6 -30.55 58.29 -10.43
CA PHE A 6 -30.44 57.84 -9.03
C PHE A 6 -29.01 57.35 -8.79
N SER A 7 -28.12 58.29 -8.51
CA SER A 7 -26.71 58.05 -8.19
C SER A 7 -26.40 58.76 -6.86
N GLY A 8 -25.94 58.01 -5.87
CA GLY A 8 -25.18 58.57 -4.74
C GLY A 8 -25.82 58.54 -3.34
N VAL A 9 -27.14 58.41 -3.19
CA VAL A 9 -27.78 58.53 -1.85
C VAL A 9 -27.90 57.19 -1.11
N ILE A 10 -28.06 56.08 -1.83
CA ILE A 10 -28.24 54.74 -1.21
C ILE A 10 -26.88 54.14 -0.76
N LEU A 11 -25.76 54.55 -1.36
CA LEU A 11 -24.42 54.05 -1.01
C LEU A 11 -23.85 54.70 0.27
N SER A 12 -24.37 55.86 0.68
CA SER A 12 -23.96 56.57 1.91
C SER A 12 -24.62 55.99 3.17
N LEU A 13 -25.82 55.40 3.05
CA LEU A 13 -26.58 54.85 4.19
C LEU A 13 -26.09 53.47 4.66
N ILE A 14 -25.40 52.70 3.81
CA ILE A 14 -24.91 51.36 4.18
C ILE A 14 -23.57 51.42 4.95
N ILE A 15 -22.78 52.48 4.74
CA ILE A 15 -21.48 52.66 5.42
C ILE A 15 -21.67 53.19 6.85
N LEU A 16 -22.77 53.88 7.14
CA LEU A 16 -23.04 54.46 8.46
C LEU A 16 -23.61 53.45 9.49
N VAL A 17 -24.03 52.26 9.05
CA VAL A 17 -24.42 51.14 9.94
C VAL A 17 -23.18 50.37 10.44
N LEU A 18 -22.01 50.55 9.81
CA LEU A 18 -20.77 49.83 10.13
C LEU A 18 -19.92 50.45 11.26
N THR A 19 -20.28 51.62 11.80
CA THR A 19 -19.50 52.28 12.86
C THR A 19 -20.24 52.44 14.19
N GLY A 20 -21.42 51.82 14.32
CA GLY A 20 -22.38 52.12 15.39
C GLY A 20 -22.68 51.01 16.37
N MET A 21 -21.74 50.13 16.75
CA MET A 21 -21.93 49.30 17.97
C MET A 21 -20.62 48.72 18.52
N MET A 22 -19.71 49.59 18.95
CA MET A 22 -18.83 49.27 20.08
C MET A 22 -19.36 50.00 21.31
N LEU A 23 -20.09 49.29 22.16
CA LEU A 23 -20.03 49.50 23.61
C LEU A 23 -20.10 48.14 24.32
N VAL A 24 -19.17 48.02 25.25
CA VAL A 24 -18.69 46.82 25.94
C VAL A 24 -19.57 46.52 27.16
N SER A 25 -19.96 45.26 27.29
CA SER A 25 -20.22 44.58 28.57
C SER A 25 -19.56 43.21 28.41
N GLY A 26 -18.40 42.89 28.99
CA GLY A 26 -18.08 43.10 30.39
C GLY A 26 -18.65 42.00 31.29
N CYS A 27 -18.61 40.72 30.89
CA CYS A 27 -18.77 39.59 31.80
C CYS A 27 -17.41 38.94 32.05
N LYS A 28 -16.95 38.96 33.31
CA LYS A 28 -15.81 38.16 33.79
C LYS A 28 -16.12 36.67 33.55
N THR A 29 -15.40 36.03 32.63
CA THR A 29 -15.30 34.57 32.57
C THR A 29 -14.00 34.14 33.23
N ALA A 30 -14.09 33.13 34.11
CA ALA A 30 -12.96 32.46 34.75
C ALA A 30 -12.00 31.89 33.68
N PRO A 31 -10.71 31.65 33.99
CA PRO A 31 -9.78 31.06 33.02
C PRO A 31 -10.28 29.67 32.62
N ASP A 32 -10.76 29.58 31.38
CA ASP A 32 -11.40 28.41 30.82
C ASP A 32 -10.34 27.40 30.37
N LYS A 33 -10.16 26.32 31.14
CA LYS A 33 -9.23 25.22 30.83
C LYS A 33 -9.55 24.53 29.49
N ASP A 34 -10.75 24.75 28.96
CA ASP A 34 -11.16 24.20 27.67
C ASP A 34 -10.59 25.02 26.50
N GLN A 35 -10.28 26.30 26.70
CA GLN A 35 -9.75 27.19 25.67
C GLN A 35 -8.27 26.91 25.33
N GLU A 36 -7.46 26.50 26.31
CA GLU A 36 -6.05 26.05 26.10
C GLU A 36 -5.95 24.65 25.49
N LYS A 37 -6.92 23.77 25.77
CA LYS A 37 -6.98 22.44 25.13
C LYS A 37 -7.39 22.54 23.66
N ILE A 38 -8.34 23.42 23.34
CA ILE A 38 -8.76 23.64 21.96
C ILE A 38 -7.61 24.19 21.11
N SER A 39 -6.80 25.11 21.64
CA SER A 39 -5.67 25.69 20.91
C SER A 39 -4.52 24.69 20.71
N SER A 40 -4.21 23.87 21.71
CA SER A 40 -3.19 22.80 21.58
C SER A 40 -3.60 21.72 20.58
N LEU A 41 -4.86 21.30 20.59
CA LEU A 41 -5.40 20.34 19.60
C LEU A 41 -5.43 20.93 18.18
N GLN A 42 -5.74 22.21 18.03
CA GLN A 42 -5.70 22.89 16.72
C GLN A 42 -4.28 22.95 16.15
N ASN A 43 -3.28 23.16 17.00
CA ASN A 43 -1.88 23.14 16.57
C ASN A 43 -1.43 21.75 16.12
N GLU A 44 -1.83 20.69 16.85
CA GLU A 44 -1.55 19.30 16.48
C GLU A 44 -2.22 18.93 15.15
N VAL A 45 -3.50 19.28 14.97
CA VAL A 45 -4.24 19.08 13.69
C VAL A 45 -3.57 19.83 12.54
N ASN A 46 -3.08 21.04 12.76
CA ASN A 46 -2.40 21.81 11.72
C ASN A 46 -1.03 21.21 11.36
N SER A 47 -0.29 20.68 12.35
CA SER A 47 0.97 19.98 12.11
C SER A 47 0.77 18.68 11.31
N LEU A 48 -0.26 17.89 11.65
CA LEU A 48 -0.61 16.66 10.94
C LEU A 48 -1.15 16.93 9.54
N LYS A 49 -1.92 18.01 9.35
CA LYS A 49 -2.37 18.46 8.02
C LYS A 49 -1.22 18.87 7.13
N LYS A 50 -0.20 19.51 7.71
CA LYS A 50 1.02 19.89 6.99
C LYS A 50 1.84 18.66 6.61
N GLU A 51 2.03 17.72 7.51
CA GLU A 51 2.73 16.46 7.22
C GLU A 51 2.00 15.65 6.13
N THR A 52 0.66 15.59 6.19
CA THR A 52 -0.14 14.95 5.13
C THR A 52 -0.15 15.71 3.81
N SER A 53 -0.04 17.05 3.80
CA SER A 53 0.09 17.81 2.56
C SER A 53 1.47 17.62 1.93
N ASP A 54 2.53 17.60 2.75
CA ASP A 54 3.91 17.44 2.30
C ASP A 54 4.11 16.02 1.73
N LEU A 55 3.58 14.98 2.40
CA LEU A 55 3.55 13.60 1.89
C LEU A 55 2.70 13.45 0.62
N LYS A 56 1.62 14.24 0.46
CA LYS A 56 0.76 14.19 -0.73
C LYS A 56 1.45 14.82 -1.95
N ALA A 57 2.22 15.89 -1.73
CA ALA A 57 3.01 16.54 -2.76
C ALA A 57 4.16 15.63 -3.25
N GLU A 58 4.88 14.98 -2.33
CA GLU A 58 5.92 14.01 -2.67
C GLU A 58 5.36 12.82 -3.47
N ASN A 59 4.18 12.32 -3.08
CA ASN A 59 3.49 11.26 -3.82
C ASN A 59 2.98 11.69 -5.19
N SER A 60 2.62 12.97 -5.40
CA SER A 60 2.23 13.46 -6.72
C SER A 60 3.41 13.59 -7.68
N ASP A 61 4.58 14.00 -7.17
CA ASP A 61 5.80 14.10 -7.97
C ASP A 61 6.36 12.72 -8.35
N LEU A 62 6.24 11.73 -7.44
CA LEU A 62 6.54 10.33 -7.74
C LEU A 62 5.57 9.75 -8.75
N LYS A 63 4.25 10.00 -8.63
CA LYS A 63 3.26 9.58 -9.65
C LYS A 63 3.55 10.18 -11.03
N GLY A 64 3.98 11.44 -11.09
CA GLY A 64 4.36 12.11 -12.34
C GLY A 64 5.56 11.45 -13.02
N LYS A 65 6.59 11.02 -12.25
CA LYS A 65 7.74 10.27 -12.77
C LYS A 65 7.40 8.84 -13.20
N VAL A 66 6.42 8.20 -12.57
CA VAL A 66 6.00 6.83 -12.89
C VAL A 66 5.15 6.78 -14.17
N ALA A 67 4.42 7.85 -14.49
CA ALA A 67 3.56 7.90 -15.68
C ALA A 67 4.32 8.02 -17.01
N ASP A 68 5.59 8.42 -17.00
CA ASP A 68 6.48 8.51 -18.18
C ASP A 68 7.59 7.44 -18.15
N SER A 69 7.52 6.50 -17.20
CA SER A 69 8.52 5.45 -17.08
C SER A 69 8.21 4.29 -18.03
N GLU A 70 9.23 3.84 -18.76
CA GLU A 70 9.21 2.59 -19.52
C GLU A 70 8.64 1.47 -18.64
N MET A 71 7.72 0.65 -19.17
CA MET A 71 7.16 -0.48 -18.44
C MET A 71 7.97 -1.73 -18.73
N LYS A 72 8.22 -2.54 -17.71
CA LYS A 72 8.86 -3.86 -17.84
C LYS A 72 7.90 -4.95 -17.41
N GLU A 73 7.99 -6.06 -18.10
CA GLU A 73 7.21 -7.26 -17.77
C GLU A 73 7.92 -8.03 -16.65
N VAL A 74 7.14 -8.48 -15.65
CA VAL A 74 7.54 -9.45 -14.64
C VAL A 74 6.53 -10.60 -14.62
N THR A 75 6.96 -11.79 -14.23
CA THR A 75 6.08 -12.96 -14.13
C THR A 75 5.83 -13.30 -12.67
N VAL A 76 4.56 -13.45 -12.30
CA VAL A 76 4.11 -13.88 -10.97
C VAL A 76 3.29 -15.15 -11.08
N TYR A 77 3.30 -16.00 -10.06
CA TYR A 77 2.65 -17.31 -10.11
C TYR A 77 1.43 -17.36 -9.18
N PHE A 78 0.24 -17.59 -9.71
CA PHE A 78 -0.99 -17.76 -8.94
C PHE A 78 -1.50 -19.20 -8.99
N ILE A 79 -2.46 -19.54 -8.13
CA ILE A 79 -3.02 -20.89 -8.05
C ILE A 79 -4.16 -21.01 -9.06
N GLY A 80 -3.99 -21.90 -10.04
CA GLY A 80 -5.06 -22.43 -10.86
C GLY A 80 -5.62 -23.73 -10.28
N SER A 81 -6.82 -24.10 -10.72
CA SER A 81 -7.45 -25.36 -10.31
C SER A 81 -8.13 -26.06 -11.47
N THR A 82 -8.23 -27.38 -11.31
CA THR A 82 -9.13 -28.28 -12.05
C THR A 82 -10.01 -28.98 -11.03
N PRO A 83 -11.05 -29.74 -11.42
CA PRO A 83 -11.87 -30.48 -10.48
C PRO A 83 -11.09 -31.44 -9.57
N THR A 84 -9.87 -31.84 -9.95
CA THR A 84 -9.09 -32.86 -9.25
C THR A 84 -7.72 -32.38 -8.76
N ASN A 85 -7.25 -31.20 -9.16
CA ASN A 85 -5.89 -30.76 -8.83
C ASN A 85 -5.73 -29.23 -8.81
N PHE A 86 -4.74 -28.77 -8.05
CA PHE A 86 -4.28 -27.39 -8.00
C PHE A 86 -2.86 -27.29 -8.53
N TYR A 87 -2.53 -26.18 -9.20
CA TYR A 87 -1.22 -25.95 -9.80
C TYR A 87 -0.93 -24.47 -9.93
N LEU A 88 0.32 -24.12 -10.15
CA LEU A 88 0.76 -22.75 -10.42
C LEU A 88 0.61 -22.40 -11.89
N VAL A 89 0.10 -21.20 -12.13
CA VAL A 89 -0.04 -20.59 -13.45
C VAL A 89 0.72 -19.27 -13.46
N PRO A 90 1.65 -19.06 -14.43
CA PRO A 90 2.32 -17.78 -14.59
C PRO A 90 1.35 -16.73 -15.14
N GLU A 91 1.39 -15.54 -14.57
CA GLU A 91 0.70 -14.35 -15.05
C GLU A 91 1.72 -13.23 -15.22
N LYS A 92 1.74 -12.63 -16.41
CA LYS A 92 2.62 -11.51 -16.75
C LYS A 92 2.03 -10.21 -16.25
N ARG A 93 2.87 -9.36 -15.65
CA ARG A 93 2.49 -8.05 -15.08
C ARG A 93 3.43 -6.98 -15.60
N GLU A 94 2.88 -5.82 -15.92
CA GLU A 94 3.67 -4.65 -16.27
C GLU A 94 3.95 -3.82 -15.01
N VAL A 95 5.22 -3.54 -14.76
CA VAL A 95 5.68 -2.72 -13.65
C VAL A 95 6.62 -1.61 -14.16
N PRO A 96 6.68 -0.45 -13.49
CA PRO A 96 7.62 0.63 -13.87
C PRO A 96 9.08 0.16 -13.90
N ALA A 97 9.79 0.37 -15.00
CA ALA A 97 11.18 -0.08 -15.19
C ALA A 97 12.17 0.56 -14.20
N GLY A 98 11.86 1.75 -13.69
CA GLY A 98 12.67 2.46 -12.69
C GLY A 98 12.52 1.94 -11.27
N SER A 99 11.67 0.92 -11.04
CA SER A 99 11.47 0.29 -9.73
C SER A 99 12.41 -0.92 -9.53
N ASP A 100 12.52 -1.40 -8.29
CA ASP A 100 13.10 -2.71 -8.04
C ASP A 100 12.12 -3.79 -8.53
N LEU A 101 12.42 -4.38 -9.69
CA LEU A 101 11.55 -5.35 -10.36
C LEU A 101 11.23 -6.58 -9.49
N LYS A 102 12.16 -7.03 -8.63
CA LYS A 102 11.93 -8.19 -7.76
C LYS A 102 10.93 -7.84 -6.66
N LYS A 103 11.09 -6.66 -6.07
CA LYS A 103 10.15 -6.12 -5.09
C LYS A 103 8.77 -5.90 -5.73
N ALA A 104 8.74 -5.31 -6.92
CA ALA A 104 7.51 -5.07 -7.67
C ALA A 104 6.78 -6.37 -8.02
N ALA A 105 7.49 -7.44 -8.41
CA ALA A 105 6.90 -8.74 -8.66
C ALA A 105 6.23 -9.33 -7.41
N LEU A 106 6.86 -9.25 -6.23
CA LEU A 106 6.24 -9.67 -4.98
C LEU A 106 5.04 -8.81 -4.59
N GLU A 107 5.10 -7.50 -4.83
CA GLU A 107 3.96 -6.60 -4.59
C GLU A 107 2.78 -6.92 -5.51
N GLU A 108 3.03 -7.25 -6.78
CA GLU A 108 2.01 -7.77 -7.70
C GLU A 108 1.44 -9.11 -7.23
N LEU A 109 2.28 -10.01 -6.73
CA LEU A 109 1.83 -11.28 -6.15
C LEU A 109 0.92 -11.05 -4.92
N ILE A 110 1.26 -10.09 -4.05
CA ILE A 110 0.43 -9.69 -2.89
C ILE A 110 -0.91 -9.10 -3.33
N LYS A 111 -0.95 -8.31 -4.41
CA LYS A 111 -2.20 -7.75 -4.95
C LYS A 111 -3.18 -8.83 -5.39
N GLY A 112 -2.68 -10.00 -5.76
CA GLY A 112 -3.49 -11.11 -6.24
C GLY A 112 -3.68 -11.06 -7.76
N PRO A 113 -4.33 -12.09 -8.33
CA PRO A 113 -4.51 -12.23 -9.76
C PRO A 113 -5.48 -11.19 -10.32
N TYR A 114 -5.53 -11.03 -11.65
CA TYR A 114 -6.50 -10.14 -12.26
C TYR A 114 -7.93 -10.58 -11.93
N TYR A 115 -8.82 -9.62 -11.70
CA TYR A 115 -10.22 -9.89 -11.32
C TYR A 115 -10.97 -10.74 -12.36
N ALA A 116 -10.60 -10.61 -13.65
CA ALA A 116 -11.18 -11.39 -14.74
C ALA A 116 -10.58 -12.80 -14.89
N SER A 117 -9.52 -13.12 -14.15
CA SER A 117 -8.91 -14.45 -14.18
C SER A 117 -9.67 -15.42 -13.26
N GLU A 118 -9.61 -16.71 -13.58
CA GLU A 118 -10.09 -17.80 -12.72
C GLU A 118 -9.04 -18.24 -11.67
N LEU A 119 -7.94 -17.49 -11.55
CA LEU A 119 -6.84 -17.81 -10.66
C LEU A 119 -7.17 -17.36 -9.23
N GLN A 120 -6.59 -18.06 -8.27
CA GLN A 120 -6.76 -17.78 -6.84
C GLN A 120 -5.55 -17.03 -6.29
N PRO A 121 -5.77 -16.08 -5.36
CA PRO A 121 -4.68 -15.39 -4.67
C PRO A 121 -3.87 -16.38 -3.83
N VAL A 122 -2.57 -16.10 -3.72
CA VAL A 122 -1.63 -16.94 -2.98
C VAL A 122 -1.46 -16.45 -1.55
N LEU A 123 -1.32 -15.13 -1.37
CA LEU A 123 -1.10 -14.53 -0.06
C LEU A 123 -2.42 -14.06 0.54
N PRO A 124 -2.60 -14.18 1.87
CA PRO A 124 -3.84 -13.81 2.52
C PRO A 124 -4.01 -12.28 2.56
N LYS A 125 -5.26 -11.83 2.76
CA LYS A 125 -5.54 -10.41 2.96
C LYS A 125 -4.73 -9.86 4.15
N GLY A 126 -4.14 -8.69 3.94
CA GLY A 126 -3.32 -8.01 4.93
C GLY A 126 -1.84 -8.40 4.92
N ALA A 127 -1.44 -9.39 4.11
CA ALA A 127 -0.03 -9.66 3.82
C ALA A 127 0.66 -8.40 3.28
N LYS A 128 1.86 -8.12 3.78
CA LYS A 128 2.70 -7.00 3.35
C LYS A 128 4.15 -7.42 3.26
N LEU A 129 4.82 -6.96 2.20
CA LEU A 129 6.27 -7.05 2.07
C LEU A 129 6.94 -5.99 2.95
N LEU A 130 7.75 -6.43 3.90
CA LEU A 130 8.54 -5.56 4.78
C LEU A 130 9.92 -5.29 4.19
N GLY A 131 10.52 -6.29 3.54
CA GLY A 131 11.84 -6.16 2.95
C GLY A 131 12.19 -7.29 1.99
N LEU A 132 13.13 -6.99 1.09
CA LEU A 132 13.73 -7.96 0.19
C LEU A 132 15.23 -7.65 0.08
N LYS A 133 16.08 -8.67 0.29
CA LYS A 133 17.52 -8.58 0.08
C LYS A 133 17.99 -9.75 -0.76
N VAL A 134 18.79 -9.49 -1.79
CA VAL A 134 19.42 -10.54 -2.62
C VAL A 134 20.93 -10.47 -2.46
N GLU A 135 21.54 -11.57 -2.04
CA GLU A 135 22.99 -11.68 -1.87
C GLU A 135 23.45 -13.10 -2.21
N GLY A 136 24.47 -13.23 -3.07
CA GLY A 136 25.05 -14.53 -3.41
C GLY A 136 24.07 -15.56 -4.00
N GLY A 137 22.98 -15.11 -4.64
CA GLY A 137 21.94 -15.98 -5.18
C GLY A 137 20.78 -16.28 -4.23
N LEU A 138 20.86 -15.88 -2.97
CA LEU A 138 19.80 -16.04 -1.98
C LEU A 138 18.96 -14.76 -1.87
N ALA A 139 17.67 -14.87 -2.15
CA ALA A 139 16.69 -13.83 -1.85
C ALA A 139 16.09 -14.06 -0.45
N THR A 140 16.34 -13.15 0.48
CA THR A 140 15.68 -13.13 1.79
C THR A 140 14.50 -12.17 1.74
N VAL A 141 13.29 -12.71 1.86
CA VAL A 141 12.02 -11.97 1.78
C VAL A 141 11.36 -11.93 3.16
N ASP A 142 11.07 -10.73 3.66
CA ASP A 142 10.44 -10.52 4.96
C ASP A 142 9.01 -10.00 4.79
N PHE A 143 8.06 -10.69 5.40
CA PHE A 143 6.65 -10.30 5.41
C PHE A 143 6.17 -9.95 6.82
N ASN A 144 5.04 -9.24 6.91
CA ASN A 144 4.39 -8.99 8.19
C ASN A 144 3.72 -10.24 8.78
N SER A 145 3.39 -10.21 10.07
CA SER A 145 2.75 -11.35 10.74
C SER A 145 1.37 -11.72 10.20
N ALA A 146 0.67 -10.82 9.48
CA ALA A 146 -0.60 -11.14 8.85
C ALA A 146 -0.46 -12.21 7.75
N THR A 147 0.69 -12.26 7.07
CA THR A 147 0.98 -13.29 6.05
C THR A 147 0.91 -14.69 6.63
N GLN A 148 1.34 -14.89 7.87
CA GLN A 148 1.23 -16.17 8.57
C GLN A 148 -0.13 -16.33 9.25
N LYS A 149 -0.55 -15.36 10.07
CA LYS A 149 -1.74 -15.47 10.93
C LYS A 149 -3.04 -15.65 10.15
N ASN A 150 -3.12 -15.07 8.94
CA ASN A 150 -4.32 -15.13 8.11
C ASN A 150 -4.24 -16.24 7.04
N LEU A 151 -3.12 -16.97 6.96
CA LEU A 151 -2.97 -18.05 6.00
C LEU A 151 -3.56 -19.34 6.59
N ASN A 152 -4.75 -19.69 6.14
CA ASN A 152 -5.46 -20.89 6.55
C ASN A 152 -5.56 -21.88 5.39
N VAL A 153 -4.51 -22.67 5.20
CA VAL A 153 -4.39 -23.67 4.13
C VAL A 153 -3.83 -24.97 4.69
N GLY A 154 -4.21 -26.10 4.09
CA GLY A 154 -3.59 -27.39 4.40
C GLY A 154 -2.22 -27.56 3.75
N SER A 155 -1.56 -28.70 3.98
CA SER A 155 -0.21 -29.01 3.48
C SER A 155 -0.01 -28.74 1.98
N SER A 156 -0.91 -29.22 1.12
CA SER A 156 -0.80 -28.97 -0.32
C SER A 156 -0.94 -27.49 -0.70
N GLY A 157 -1.80 -26.76 0.01
CA GLY A 157 -1.97 -25.33 -0.20
C GLY A 157 -0.74 -24.54 0.26
N GLU A 158 -0.19 -24.89 1.43
CA GLU A 158 1.07 -24.28 1.90
C GLU A 158 2.21 -24.52 0.91
N ALA A 159 2.36 -25.75 0.41
CA ALA A 159 3.37 -26.08 -0.59
C ALA A 159 3.22 -25.22 -1.87
N LEU A 160 2.00 -24.97 -2.35
CA LEU A 160 1.74 -24.10 -3.48
C LEU A 160 2.05 -22.63 -3.20
N VAL A 161 1.76 -22.15 -1.98
CA VAL A 161 2.08 -20.78 -1.56
C VAL A 161 3.58 -20.55 -1.57
N LEU A 162 4.33 -21.48 -0.96
CA LEU A 162 5.78 -21.44 -0.90
C LEU A 162 6.40 -21.53 -2.31
N ALA A 163 5.91 -22.45 -3.14
CA ALA A 163 6.35 -22.60 -4.52
C ALA A 163 6.03 -21.36 -5.37
N SER A 164 4.89 -20.69 -5.17
CA SER A 164 4.55 -19.46 -5.89
C SER A 164 5.54 -18.34 -5.60
N ILE A 165 5.89 -18.12 -4.33
CA ILE A 165 6.88 -17.10 -3.92
C ILE A 165 8.25 -17.45 -4.51
N ALA A 166 8.67 -18.72 -4.37
CA ALA A 166 9.95 -19.19 -4.88
C ALA A 166 10.06 -19.07 -6.41
N ASN A 167 9.05 -19.53 -7.15
CA ASN A 167 9.02 -19.48 -8.61
C ASN A 167 8.99 -18.03 -9.11
N THR A 168 8.21 -17.15 -8.47
CA THR A 168 8.16 -15.71 -8.82
C THR A 168 9.52 -15.04 -8.68
N LEU A 169 10.24 -15.27 -7.58
CA LEU A 169 11.55 -14.65 -7.37
C LEU A 169 12.67 -15.30 -8.20
N THR A 170 12.55 -16.58 -8.55
CA THR A 170 13.52 -17.29 -9.38
C THR A 170 13.34 -17.08 -10.88
N GLU A 171 12.34 -16.29 -11.31
CA GLU A 171 12.30 -15.71 -12.67
C GLU A 171 13.48 -14.77 -12.92
N PHE A 172 14.04 -14.19 -11.86
CA PHE A 172 15.22 -13.35 -11.94
C PHE A 172 16.47 -14.24 -11.94
N PRO A 173 17.28 -14.26 -13.02
CA PRO A 173 18.38 -15.23 -13.17
C PRO A 173 19.41 -15.19 -12.04
N GLU A 174 19.58 -14.05 -11.38
CA GLU A 174 20.48 -13.89 -10.24
C GLU A 174 19.95 -14.54 -8.95
N VAL A 175 18.66 -14.87 -8.85
CA VAL A 175 18.05 -15.52 -7.67
C VAL A 175 17.96 -17.03 -7.89
N LYS A 176 18.55 -17.80 -6.99
CA LYS A 176 18.57 -19.27 -7.01
C LYS A 176 17.75 -19.88 -5.89
N GLU A 177 17.73 -19.22 -4.74
CA GLU A 177 17.07 -19.70 -3.53
C GLU A 177 16.31 -18.56 -2.85
N VAL A 178 15.28 -18.90 -2.09
CA VAL A 178 14.41 -17.95 -1.38
C VAL A 178 14.26 -18.34 0.10
N GLN A 179 14.69 -17.48 1.02
CA GLN A 179 14.39 -17.61 2.44
C GLN A 179 13.24 -16.67 2.81
N ILE A 180 12.16 -17.23 3.34
CA ILE A 180 11.03 -16.46 3.88
C ILE A 180 11.27 -16.17 5.36
N LEU A 181 10.98 -14.93 5.75
CA LEU A 181 10.94 -14.45 7.13
C LEU A 181 9.56 -13.85 7.43
N ILE A 182 9.19 -13.86 8.72
CA ILE A 182 8.06 -13.09 9.24
C ILE A 182 8.58 -12.16 10.35
N GLU A 183 8.44 -10.86 10.14
CA GLU A 183 8.90 -9.80 11.05
C GLU A 183 10.39 -10.01 11.43
N GLY A 184 11.21 -10.28 10.43
CA GLY A 184 12.65 -10.48 10.54
C GLY A 184 13.08 -11.84 11.11
N LYS A 185 12.14 -12.75 11.41
CA LYS A 185 12.43 -14.06 12.02
C LYS A 185 12.27 -15.20 11.02
N LYS A 186 13.21 -16.14 11.07
CA LYS A 186 13.07 -17.44 10.42
C LYS A 186 11.98 -18.25 11.09
N LEU A 187 11.34 -19.10 10.31
CA LEU A 187 10.29 -20.01 10.73
C LEU A 187 10.63 -21.42 10.28
N ASP A 188 10.11 -22.42 11.00
CA ASP A 188 10.15 -23.80 10.54
C ASP A 188 9.02 -24.08 9.54
N SER A 189 7.92 -23.33 9.59
CA SER A 189 6.79 -23.50 8.67
C SER A 189 5.95 -22.23 8.59
N LEU A 190 5.31 -21.98 7.45
CA LEU A 190 4.46 -20.80 7.25
C LEU A 190 3.04 -21.03 7.78
N ALA A 191 2.47 -22.22 7.54
CA ALA A 191 1.13 -22.63 8.00
C ALA A 191 1.15 -23.89 8.90
N GLY A 192 2.33 -24.46 9.16
CA GLY A 192 2.51 -25.60 10.08
C GLY A 192 2.62 -26.97 9.40
N HIS A 193 2.73 -27.04 8.08
CA HIS A 193 2.76 -28.29 7.33
C HIS A 193 4.03 -28.55 6.51
N VAL A 194 4.70 -27.49 6.03
CA VAL A 194 5.90 -27.60 5.19
C VAL A 194 7.11 -26.98 5.88
N ASP A 195 8.23 -27.72 5.90
CA ASP A 195 9.51 -27.24 6.46
C ASP A 195 10.14 -26.16 5.57
N ILE A 196 10.36 -24.98 6.13
CA ILE A 196 11.01 -23.82 5.49
C ILE A 196 12.21 -23.29 6.29
N SER A 197 12.76 -24.11 7.20
CA SER A 197 13.98 -23.80 7.95
C SER A 197 15.19 -23.60 7.02
N LYS A 198 15.13 -24.18 5.81
CA LYS A 198 16.08 -24.00 4.71
C LYS A 198 15.48 -23.16 3.57
N PRO A 199 16.32 -22.46 2.79
CA PRO A 199 15.86 -21.75 1.61
C PRO A 199 15.12 -22.66 0.60
N LEU A 200 14.09 -22.09 -0.01
CA LEU A 200 13.26 -22.72 -1.03
C LEU A 200 13.91 -22.58 -2.40
N ILE A 201 13.78 -23.59 -3.23
CA ILE A 201 14.17 -23.56 -4.64
C ILE A 201 12.93 -23.55 -5.53
N ARG A 202 13.11 -23.19 -6.80
CA ARG A 202 12.09 -23.27 -7.82
C ARG A 202 11.49 -24.68 -7.89
N ASN A 203 10.16 -24.77 -7.93
CA ASN A 203 9.43 -26.02 -8.03
C ASN A 203 8.66 -26.10 -9.35
N GLU A 204 9.24 -26.79 -10.33
CA GLU A 204 8.62 -27.02 -11.65
C GLU A 204 7.42 -27.97 -11.58
N GLN A 205 7.39 -28.88 -10.60
CA GLN A 205 6.32 -29.87 -10.47
C GLN A 205 5.00 -29.26 -9.97
N ALA A 206 5.08 -28.10 -9.33
CA ALA A 206 3.92 -27.34 -8.89
C ALA A 206 3.20 -26.65 -10.06
N MET A 207 3.83 -26.53 -11.23
CA MET A 207 3.24 -25.83 -12.38
C MET A 207 2.27 -26.73 -13.15
N LYS A 208 1.38 -26.09 -13.91
CA LYS A 208 0.50 -26.81 -14.84
C LYS A 208 1.35 -27.62 -15.82
N LYS A 209 1.11 -28.93 -15.89
CA LYS A 209 1.67 -29.81 -16.93
C LYS A 209 0.89 -29.70 -18.22
#